data_AF-A0A7Y2KIY3-F1
#
_entry.id   AF-A0A7Y2KIY3-F1
#
_cell.length_a   1.000
_cell.length_b   1.000
_cell.length_c   1.000
_cell.angle_alpha   90.00
_cell.angle_beta   90.00
_cell.angle_gamma   90.00
#
_symmetry.space_group_name_H-M   'P 1'
#
loop_
_entity.id
_entity.type
_entity.pdbx_description
1 polymer ?
#
loop_
_entity_poly.entity_id
_entity_poly.type
_entity_poly.pdbx_seq_one_letter_code
_entity_poly.pdbx_strand_id
1 'polypeptide(L)'
;MSIAILCAMALLPILEIVGRWLWRTGIPGSTMLVQHGTLWIGFLGGAIAARDGRLLSIGTVTGLFPEAFRKPASVFSASVSASVTLLLAYAGVTLVRIEWADGRHLLPLLPVWLAEAAIPLGFALVAWRLIRLSSDTWGARAATAVLAVAGALVVSSDLLFRGAPFAVSLVVLGAAVLLGAPLFAALGGLAVLFFRYAQVPLASIPVEMYRLVTSPTLATIPLFTFAGYILTAGNSSKRLVRLFRAMVGWMPGAIAVVTVLVCTFFTTFTGASGVTIVALGGILLPALIAERYPERFSFGLLTASGSLGLLFPPCLPVILYAVVGGIPVDKM
;
A
#
# COMPACT_ATOMS: atom_id res chain seq x y z
N MET A 1 1.83 5.20 16.97
CA MET A 1 1.50 3.76 16.89
C MET A 1 2.24 3.07 15.74
N SER A 2 2.11 3.51 14.48
CA SER A 2 2.75 2.84 13.32
C SER A 2 4.29 2.76 13.39
N ILE A 3 4.96 3.80 13.92
CA ILE A 3 6.42 3.78 14.12
C ILE A 3 6.82 2.72 15.15
N ALA A 4 6.05 2.55 16.24
CA ALA A 4 6.34 1.54 17.25
C ALA A 4 6.20 0.12 16.69
N ILE A 5 5.20 -0.12 15.84
CA ILE A 5 5.03 -1.41 15.15
C ILE A 5 6.18 -1.65 14.17
N LEU A 6 6.61 -0.65 13.40
CA LEU A 6 7.78 -0.76 12.51
C LEU A 6 9.07 -1.05 13.29
N CYS A 7 9.31 -0.33 14.39
CA CYS A 7 10.46 -0.59 15.25
C CYS A 7 10.41 -2.00 15.84
N ALA A 8 9.25 -2.46 16.29
CA ALA A 8 9.08 -3.83 16.78
C ALA A 8 9.33 -4.86 15.67
N MET A 9 8.81 -4.64 14.46
CA MET A 9 9.03 -5.52 13.31
C MET A 9 10.50 -5.58 12.88
N ALA A 10 11.26 -4.51 13.04
CA ALA A 10 12.68 -4.49 12.75
C ALA A 10 13.52 -5.09 13.88
N LEU A 11 13.18 -4.78 15.14
CA LEU A 11 13.94 -5.22 16.31
C LEU A 11 13.72 -6.70 16.63
N LEU A 12 12.50 -7.23 16.47
CA LEU A 12 12.19 -8.62 16.81
C LEU A 12 13.06 -9.65 16.06
N PRO A 13 13.22 -9.56 14.71
CA PRO A 13 14.13 -10.45 13.98
C PRO A 13 15.59 -10.27 14.39
N ILE A 14 16.03 -9.04 14.64
CA ILE A 14 17.43 -8.76 15.04
C ILE A 14 17.70 -9.37 16.42
N LEU A 15 16.79 -9.18 17.37
CA LEU A 15 16.89 -9.76 18.71
C LEU A 15 16.84 -11.28 18.68
N GLU A 16 16.05 -11.88 17.77
CA GLU A 16 16.07 -13.32 17.57
C GLU A 16 17.41 -13.81 16.99
N ILE A 17 17.95 -13.15 15.97
CA ILE A 17 19.25 -13.51 15.37
C ILE A 17 20.36 -13.41 16.41
N VAL A 18 20.39 -12.31 17.18
CA VAL A 18 21.36 -12.11 18.26
C VAL A 18 21.16 -13.11 19.39
N GLY A 19 19.91 -13.40 19.79
CA GLY A 19 19.60 -14.38 20.82
C GLY A 19 19.99 -15.81 20.44
N ARG A 20 19.77 -16.19 19.18
CA ARG A 20 20.26 -17.47 18.63
C ARG A 20 21.79 -17.54 18.64
N TRP A 21 22.46 -16.44 18.32
CA TRP A 21 23.93 -16.36 18.31
C TRP A 21 24.55 -16.36 19.73
N LEU A 22 23.96 -15.62 20.66
CA LEU A 22 24.52 -15.41 22.01
C LEU A 22 24.10 -16.50 23.02
N TRP A 23 22.85 -16.98 22.94
CA TRP A 23 22.25 -17.87 23.94
C TRP A 23 21.67 -19.17 23.36
N ARG A 24 21.79 -19.42 22.06
CA ARG A 24 21.17 -20.59 21.36
C ARG A 24 19.66 -20.73 21.61
N THR A 25 18.99 -19.66 22.05
CA THR A 25 17.55 -19.60 22.26
C THR A 25 16.96 -18.61 21.26
N GLY A 26 15.94 -19.05 20.51
CA GLY A 26 15.20 -18.20 19.57
C GLY A 26 13.89 -17.73 20.20
N ILE A 27 13.43 -16.52 19.86
CA ILE A 27 12.10 -16.05 20.20
C ILE A 27 11.10 -16.80 19.30
N PRO A 28 10.22 -17.67 19.84
CA PRO A 28 9.25 -18.39 19.02
C PRO A 28 8.28 -17.42 18.34
N GLY A 29 8.06 -17.58 17.03
CA GLY A 29 7.04 -16.83 16.29
C GLY A 29 7.39 -15.37 15.95
N SER A 30 8.65 -14.97 16.00
CA SER A 30 9.11 -13.65 15.51
C SER A 30 8.64 -13.35 14.07
N THR A 31 8.79 -14.32 13.16
CA THR A 31 8.38 -14.20 11.75
C THR A 31 6.87 -14.01 11.65
N MET A 32 6.09 -14.73 12.46
CA MET A 32 4.64 -14.56 12.56
C MET A 32 4.30 -13.15 13.04
N LEU A 33 4.94 -12.64 14.09
CA LEU A 33 4.70 -11.27 14.58
C LEU A 33 5.00 -10.21 13.52
N VAL A 34 6.05 -10.39 12.72
CA VAL A 34 6.39 -9.49 11.61
C VAL A 34 5.31 -9.54 10.51
N GLN A 35 4.86 -10.74 10.13
CA GLN A 35 3.77 -10.89 9.15
C GLN A 35 2.47 -10.22 9.60
N HIS A 36 2.05 -10.41 10.84
CA HIS A 36 0.83 -9.80 11.36
C HIS A 36 1.02 -8.29 11.64
N GLY A 37 2.23 -7.85 11.99
CA GLY A 37 2.57 -6.43 12.06
C GLY A 37 2.39 -5.73 10.71
N THR A 38 2.71 -6.43 9.61
CA THR A 38 2.50 -5.95 8.23
C THR A 38 1.03 -5.69 7.95
N LEU A 39 0.15 -6.59 8.38
CA LEU A 39 -1.30 -6.42 8.29
C LEU A 39 -1.75 -5.13 8.99
N TRP A 40 -1.34 -4.94 10.25
CA TRP A 40 -1.68 -3.75 11.01
C TRP A 40 -1.13 -2.45 10.39
N ILE A 41 0.12 -2.45 9.93
CA ILE A 41 0.72 -1.29 9.27
C ILE A 41 -0.02 -0.99 7.96
N GLY A 42 -0.37 -2.00 7.17
CA GLY A 42 -1.11 -1.85 5.93
C GLY A 42 -2.47 -1.17 6.16
N PHE A 43 -3.27 -1.68 7.10
CA PHE A 43 -4.59 -1.12 7.40
C PHE A 43 -4.52 0.26 8.06
N LEU A 44 -3.63 0.46 9.03
CA LEU A 44 -3.44 1.77 9.66
C LEU A 44 -2.89 2.80 8.65
N GLY A 45 -1.94 2.39 7.82
CA GLY A 45 -1.37 3.22 6.75
C GLY A 45 -2.42 3.61 5.71
N GLY A 46 -3.24 2.65 5.27
CA GLY A 46 -4.37 2.91 4.38
C GLY A 46 -5.40 3.87 5.00
N ALA A 47 -5.73 3.69 6.28
CA ALA A 47 -6.59 4.61 7.00
C ALA A 47 -6.00 6.02 7.05
N ILE A 48 -4.71 6.17 7.39
CA ILE A 48 -3.98 7.45 7.40
C ILE A 48 -3.99 8.09 6.01
N ALA A 49 -3.66 7.35 4.95
CA ALA A 49 -3.71 7.84 3.58
C ALA A 49 -5.12 8.33 3.20
N ALA A 50 -6.17 7.65 3.67
CA ALA A 50 -7.55 8.08 3.46
C ALA A 50 -7.88 9.42 4.16
N ARG A 51 -7.24 9.77 5.29
CA ARG A 51 -7.46 11.06 5.96
C ARG A 51 -6.85 12.21 5.19
N ASP A 52 -5.70 11.98 4.57
CA ASP A 52 -4.96 13.03 3.88
C ASP A 52 -5.36 13.15 2.40
N GLY A 53 -6.39 12.42 1.96
CA GLY A 53 -6.84 12.40 0.57
C GLY A 53 -5.81 11.78 -0.39
N ARG A 54 -4.88 10.96 0.11
CA ARG A 54 -3.74 10.40 -0.64
C ARG A 54 -3.97 8.98 -1.15
N LEU A 55 -5.23 8.56 -1.25
CA LEU A 55 -5.54 7.26 -1.83
C LEU A 55 -5.25 7.30 -3.32
N LEU A 56 -4.45 6.34 -3.80
CA LEU A 56 -4.09 6.22 -5.21
C LEU A 56 -5.37 6.09 -6.05
N SER A 57 -5.60 7.04 -6.97
CA SER A 57 -6.71 7.05 -7.90
C SER A 57 -6.18 7.27 -9.32
N ILE A 58 -6.94 6.88 -10.33
CA ILE A 58 -6.59 7.05 -11.76
C ILE A 58 -6.94 8.49 -12.22
N GLY A 59 -6.87 9.46 -11.30
CA GLY A 59 -7.53 10.77 -11.37
C GLY A 59 -6.91 11.80 -12.31
N THR A 60 -6.73 11.50 -13.60
CA THR A 60 -6.43 12.50 -14.63
C THR A 60 -7.70 13.06 -15.30
N VAL A 61 -8.87 12.45 -15.12
CA VAL A 61 -10.11 12.85 -15.83
C VAL A 61 -10.94 13.88 -15.06
N THR A 62 -10.94 13.87 -13.72
CA THR A 62 -11.72 14.83 -12.90
C THR A 62 -11.28 16.28 -13.09
N GLY A 63 -10.01 16.51 -13.45
CA GLY A 63 -9.49 17.82 -13.80
C GLY A 63 -10.06 18.40 -15.11
N LEU A 64 -10.57 17.55 -16.00
CA LEU A 64 -11.12 17.94 -17.30
C LEU A 64 -12.58 18.42 -17.22
N PHE A 65 -13.28 18.16 -16.11
CA PHE A 65 -14.70 18.52 -15.96
C PHE A 65 -14.91 19.96 -15.45
N PRO A 66 -15.98 20.65 -15.90
CA PRO A 66 -16.41 21.94 -15.36
C PRO A 66 -16.68 21.88 -13.85
N GLU A 67 -16.45 22.98 -13.14
CA GLU A 67 -16.57 23.06 -11.67
C GLU A 67 -17.95 22.64 -11.13
N ALA A 68 -19.01 22.85 -11.91
CA ALA A 68 -20.39 22.46 -11.56
C ALA A 68 -20.56 20.93 -11.41
N PHE A 69 -19.81 20.13 -12.17
CA PHE A 69 -19.91 18.66 -12.14
C PHE A 69 -18.95 18.00 -11.14
N ARG A 70 -17.96 18.74 -10.60
CA ARG A 70 -16.97 18.18 -9.66
C ARG A 70 -17.58 17.75 -8.34
N LYS A 71 -18.51 18.55 -7.78
CA LYS A 71 -19.19 18.25 -6.51
C LYS A 71 -20.09 17.01 -6.58
N PRO A 72 -21.01 16.86 -7.55
CA PRO A 72 -21.81 15.63 -7.67
C PRO A 72 -20.95 14.42 -8.03
N ALA A 73 -19.91 14.58 -8.85
CA ALA A 73 -18.97 13.51 -9.17
C ALA A 73 -18.21 13.00 -7.93
N SER A 74 -17.74 13.90 -7.06
CA SER A 74 -17.03 13.51 -5.82
C SER A 74 -17.96 12.81 -4.83
N VAL A 75 -19.22 13.26 -4.71
CA VAL A 75 -20.25 12.62 -3.88
C VAL A 75 -20.55 11.21 -4.41
N PHE A 76 -20.72 11.05 -5.72
CA PHE A 76 -20.97 9.75 -6.34
C PHE A 76 -19.78 8.80 -6.15
N SER A 77 -18.57 9.20 -6.53
CA SER A 77 -17.38 8.34 -6.41
C SER A 77 -17.08 7.98 -4.96
N ALA A 78 -17.24 8.92 -4.02
CA ALA A 78 -17.12 8.65 -2.59
C ALA A 78 -18.20 7.69 -2.08
N SER A 79 -19.46 7.81 -2.53
CA SER A 79 -20.55 6.91 -2.11
C SER A 79 -20.35 5.47 -2.57
N VAL A 80 -19.92 5.26 -3.83
CA VAL A 80 -19.60 3.93 -4.36
C VAL A 80 -18.40 3.34 -3.61
N SER A 81 -17.35 4.14 -3.43
CA SER A 81 -16.15 3.69 -2.71
C SER A 81 -16.44 3.35 -1.25
N ALA A 82 -17.25 4.17 -0.57
CA ALA A 82 -17.69 3.91 0.79
C ALA A 82 -18.59 2.67 0.86
N SER A 83 -19.47 2.43 -0.13
CA SER A 83 -20.30 1.22 -0.21
C SER A 83 -19.42 -0.05 -0.24
N VAL A 84 -18.46 -0.09 -1.16
CA VAL A 84 -17.50 -1.21 -1.28
C VAL A 84 -16.73 -1.37 0.04
N THR A 85 -16.24 -0.28 0.61
CA THR A 85 -15.45 -0.32 1.83
C THR A 85 -16.27 -0.83 3.02
N LEU A 86 -17.55 -0.44 3.12
CA LEU A 86 -18.47 -0.95 4.14
C LEU A 86 -18.75 -2.45 3.99
N LEU A 87 -18.91 -2.94 2.75
CA LEU A 87 -19.08 -4.38 2.48
C LEU A 87 -17.83 -5.18 2.88
N LEU A 88 -16.65 -4.67 2.59
CA LEU A 88 -15.39 -5.29 3.01
C LEU A 88 -15.21 -5.23 4.53
N ALA A 89 -15.64 -4.15 5.19
CA ALA A 89 -15.66 -4.07 6.64
C ALA A 89 -16.61 -5.12 7.25
N TYR A 90 -17.82 -5.25 6.70
CA TYR A 90 -18.78 -6.28 7.11
C TYR A 90 -18.22 -7.69 6.94
N ALA A 91 -17.64 -8.00 5.77
CA ALA A 91 -16.98 -9.27 5.52
C ALA A 91 -15.85 -9.55 6.52
N GLY A 92 -15.05 -8.53 6.86
CA GLY A 92 -14.01 -8.61 7.88
C GLY A 92 -14.55 -8.91 9.27
N VAL A 93 -15.69 -8.31 9.65
CA VAL A 93 -16.37 -8.64 10.92
C VAL A 93 -16.85 -10.09 10.92
N THR A 94 -17.37 -10.59 9.81
CA THR A 94 -17.79 -11.98 9.68
C THR A 94 -16.61 -12.93 9.87
N LEU A 95 -15.45 -12.65 9.24
CA LEU A 95 -14.22 -13.42 9.41
C LEU A 95 -13.80 -13.49 10.89
N VAL A 96 -13.67 -12.32 11.54
CA VAL A 96 -13.25 -12.23 12.95
C VAL A 96 -14.20 -13.01 13.87
N ARG A 97 -15.51 -12.99 13.59
CA ARG A 97 -16.50 -13.77 14.36
C ARG A 97 -16.33 -15.28 14.18
N ILE A 98 -16.01 -15.72 12.96
CA ILE A 98 -15.75 -17.14 12.66
C ILE A 98 -14.51 -17.60 13.43
N GLU A 99 -13.39 -16.87 13.32
CA GLU A 99 -12.12 -17.23 13.99
C GLU A 99 -12.20 -17.12 15.52
N TRP A 100 -13.01 -16.19 16.04
CA TRP A 100 -13.28 -16.10 17.47
C TRP A 100 -14.02 -17.34 17.99
N ALA A 101 -14.97 -17.87 17.22
CA ALA A 101 -15.68 -19.11 17.57
C ALA A 101 -14.78 -20.36 17.44
N ASP A 102 -13.86 -20.35 16.48
CA ASP A 102 -12.90 -21.44 16.25
C ASP A 102 -11.80 -21.52 17.32
N GLY A 103 -11.53 -20.43 18.04
CA GLY A 103 -10.59 -20.40 19.19
C GLY A 103 -9.11 -20.59 18.81
N ARG A 104 -8.72 -20.26 17.58
CA ARG A 104 -7.33 -20.47 17.10
C ARG A 104 -6.35 -19.44 17.68
N HIS A 105 -5.15 -19.92 17.99
CA HIS A 105 -4.05 -19.13 18.54
C HIS A 105 -2.82 -19.14 17.62
N LEU A 106 -2.24 -17.95 17.38
CA LEU A 106 -0.99 -17.75 16.61
C LEU A 106 0.25 -18.06 17.45
N LEU A 107 0.19 -17.64 18.71
CA LEU A 107 1.17 -17.88 19.77
C LEU A 107 0.38 -18.31 21.02
N PRO A 108 1.01 -18.95 22.02
CA PRO A 108 0.33 -19.35 23.25
C PRO A 108 -0.47 -18.22 23.92
N LEU A 109 -0.08 -16.96 23.66
CA LEU A 109 -0.68 -15.76 24.24
C LEU A 109 -1.47 -14.90 23.24
N LEU A 110 -1.43 -15.18 21.93
CA LEU A 110 -1.96 -14.26 20.91
C LEU A 110 -2.97 -14.96 19.99
N PRO A 111 -4.28 -14.65 20.12
CA PRO A 111 -5.31 -15.26 19.28
C PRO A 111 -5.33 -14.67 17.86
N VAL A 112 -5.71 -15.49 16.88
CA VAL A 112 -5.71 -15.11 15.44
C VAL A 112 -6.65 -13.92 15.18
N TRP A 113 -7.85 -13.95 15.77
CA TRP A 113 -8.88 -12.92 15.59
C TRP A 113 -8.41 -11.52 15.96
N LEU A 114 -7.46 -11.39 16.91
CA LEU A 114 -6.92 -10.09 17.32
C LEU A 114 -6.06 -9.49 16.20
N ALA A 115 -5.29 -10.33 15.51
CA ALA A 115 -4.51 -9.87 14.36
C ALA A 115 -5.44 -9.49 13.20
N GLU A 116 -6.46 -10.31 12.92
CA GLU A 116 -7.43 -10.08 11.86
C GLU A 116 -8.35 -8.89 12.10
N ALA A 117 -8.58 -8.49 13.35
CA ALA A 117 -9.38 -7.31 13.70
C ALA A 117 -8.88 -6.01 13.03
N ALA A 118 -7.62 -5.96 12.60
CA ALA A 118 -7.09 -4.87 11.79
C ALA A 118 -7.89 -4.65 10.49
N ILE A 119 -8.41 -5.72 9.88
CA ILE A 119 -9.14 -5.69 8.61
C ILE A 119 -10.46 -4.91 8.73
N PRO A 120 -11.44 -5.33 9.56
CA PRO A 120 -12.70 -4.61 9.68
C PRO A 120 -12.51 -3.20 10.24
N LEU A 121 -11.58 -3.01 11.19
CA LEU A 121 -11.28 -1.69 11.75
C LEU A 121 -10.71 -0.74 10.69
N GLY A 122 -9.75 -1.22 9.88
CA GLY A 122 -9.13 -0.44 8.83
C GLY A 122 -10.15 -0.01 7.77
N PHE A 123 -10.96 -0.95 7.27
CA PHE A 123 -12.01 -0.61 6.31
C PHE A 123 -13.08 0.31 6.90
N ALA A 124 -13.52 0.10 8.14
CA ALA A 124 -14.48 0.99 8.79
C ALA A 124 -13.94 2.43 8.91
N LEU A 125 -12.66 2.59 9.28
CA LEU A 125 -12.00 3.90 9.35
C LEU A 125 -11.87 4.56 7.98
N VAL A 126 -11.53 3.79 6.93
CA VAL A 126 -11.44 4.30 5.56
C VAL A 126 -12.83 4.72 5.06
N ALA A 127 -13.87 3.92 5.28
CA ALA A 127 -15.25 4.24 4.89
C ALA A 127 -15.71 5.55 5.56
N TRP A 128 -15.48 5.68 6.86
CA TRP A 128 -15.79 6.90 7.61
C TRP A 128 -15.05 8.13 7.07
N ARG A 129 -13.77 7.99 6.72
CA ARG A 129 -12.95 9.08 6.16
C ARG A 129 -13.41 9.47 4.76
N LEU A 130 -13.72 8.51 3.88
CA LEU A 130 -14.27 8.76 2.55
C LEU A 130 -15.58 9.57 2.62
N ILE A 131 -16.48 9.22 3.54
CA ILE A 131 -17.73 9.96 3.76
C ILE A 131 -17.44 11.39 4.23
N ARG A 132 -16.55 11.57 5.21
CA ARG A 132 -16.24 12.91 5.76
C ARG A 132 -15.54 13.83 4.76
N LEU A 133 -14.68 13.30 3.91
CA LEU A 133 -13.90 14.08 2.93
C LEU A 133 -14.64 14.31 1.60
N SER A 134 -15.82 13.71 1.43
CA SER A 134 -16.59 13.79 0.17
C SER A 134 -17.09 15.20 -0.20
N SER A 135 -17.35 16.06 0.80
CA SER A 135 -17.83 17.42 0.62
C SER A 135 -17.60 18.28 1.87
N ASP A 136 -17.57 19.60 1.71
CA ASP A 136 -17.51 20.56 2.82
C ASP A 136 -18.87 20.72 3.52
N THR A 137 -19.96 20.41 2.82
CA THR A 137 -21.32 20.58 3.34
C THR A 137 -21.79 19.35 4.13
N TRP A 138 -22.42 19.58 5.27
CA TRP A 138 -22.95 18.49 6.11
C TRP A 138 -24.05 17.69 5.41
N GLY A 139 -24.91 18.34 4.62
CA GLY A 139 -25.95 17.68 3.84
C GLY A 139 -25.40 16.69 2.81
N ALA A 140 -24.35 17.06 2.07
CA ALA A 140 -23.72 16.15 1.11
C ALA A 140 -23.01 14.97 1.80
N ARG A 141 -22.45 15.16 3.00
CA ARG A 141 -21.88 14.06 3.81
C ARG A 141 -22.95 13.08 4.29
N ALA A 142 -24.11 13.60 4.70
CA ALA A 142 -25.24 12.74 5.07
C ALA A 142 -25.75 11.97 3.84
N ALA A 143 -25.88 12.64 2.69
CA ALA A 143 -26.26 11.99 1.44
C ALA A 143 -25.27 10.90 1.02
N THR A 144 -23.96 11.13 1.10
CA THR A 144 -22.96 10.08 0.79
C THR A 144 -23.04 8.91 1.75
N ALA A 145 -23.26 9.15 3.04
CA ALA A 145 -23.45 8.07 4.02
C ALA A 145 -24.69 7.22 3.70
N VAL A 146 -25.83 7.87 3.42
CA VAL A 146 -27.08 7.18 3.09
C VAL A 146 -26.94 6.39 1.78
N LEU A 147 -26.38 7.01 0.74
CA LEU A 147 -26.11 6.34 -0.54
C LEU A 147 -25.12 5.18 -0.37
N ALA A 148 -24.12 5.32 0.49
CA ALA A 148 -23.15 4.26 0.74
C ALA A 148 -23.78 3.04 1.42
N VAL A 149 -24.64 3.27 2.41
CA VAL A 149 -25.38 2.21 3.11
C VAL A 149 -26.40 1.57 2.17
N ALA A 150 -27.15 2.38 1.41
CA ALA A 150 -28.10 1.88 0.43
C ALA A 150 -27.41 1.02 -0.64
N GLY A 151 -26.27 1.49 -1.17
CA GLY A 151 -25.44 0.73 -2.12
C GLY A 151 -24.96 -0.60 -1.53
N ALA A 152 -24.46 -0.60 -0.29
CA ALA A 152 -24.05 -1.82 0.40
C ALA A 152 -25.22 -2.81 0.58
N LEU A 153 -26.41 -2.33 0.97
CA LEU A 153 -27.60 -3.16 1.13
C LEU A 153 -28.09 -3.74 -0.21
N VAL A 154 -28.07 -2.94 -1.28
CA VAL A 154 -28.43 -3.37 -2.62
C VAL A 154 -27.49 -4.49 -3.10
N VAL A 155 -26.17 -4.34 -2.92
CA VAL A 155 -25.19 -5.39 -3.27
C VAL A 155 -25.31 -6.64 -2.39
N SER A 156 -25.72 -6.46 -1.14
CA SER A 156 -25.99 -7.58 -0.22
C SER A 156 -27.29 -8.33 -0.55
N SER A 157 -28.21 -7.70 -1.27
CA SER A 157 -29.47 -8.32 -1.71
C SER A 157 -29.27 -9.16 -2.97
N ASP A 158 -30.13 -10.17 -3.16
CA ASP A 158 -30.10 -11.01 -4.37
C ASP A 158 -30.69 -10.32 -5.61
N LEU A 159 -31.17 -9.08 -5.49
CA LEU A 159 -31.69 -8.30 -6.63
C LEU A 159 -30.65 -8.12 -7.74
N LEU A 160 -29.37 -8.04 -7.37
CA LEU A 160 -28.28 -7.74 -8.29
C LEU A 160 -27.87 -8.90 -9.22
N PHE A 161 -28.38 -10.11 -8.99
CA PHE A 161 -28.04 -11.29 -9.79
C PHE A 161 -29.04 -11.62 -10.89
N ARG A 162 -30.10 -10.82 -11.07
CA ARG A 162 -31.08 -11.01 -12.15
C ARG A 162 -30.57 -10.54 -13.52
N GLY A 163 -29.45 -11.06 -14.03
CA GLY A 163 -28.92 -10.77 -15.38
C GLY A 163 -28.52 -9.31 -15.64
N ALA A 164 -29.47 -8.43 -15.96
CA ALA A 164 -29.26 -7.00 -16.23
C ALA A 164 -28.57 -6.18 -15.09
N PRO A 165 -28.82 -6.41 -13.79
CA PRO A 165 -28.27 -5.57 -12.74
C PRO A 165 -26.78 -5.82 -12.46
N PHE A 166 -26.24 -7.01 -12.78
CA PHE A 166 -24.80 -7.27 -12.63
C PHE A 166 -23.97 -6.39 -13.59
N ALA A 167 -24.36 -6.31 -14.86
CA ALA A 167 -23.71 -5.43 -15.83
C ALA A 167 -23.81 -3.96 -15.42
N VAL A 168 -24.96 -3.53 -14.88
CA VAL A 168 -25.14 -2.17 -14.36
C VAL A 168 -24.18 -1.88 -13.20
N SER A 169 -23.97 -2.82 -12.29
CA SER A 169 -23.04 -2.62 -11.17
C SER A 169 -21.58 -2.45 -11.60
N LEU A 170 -21.15 -3.17 -12.66
CA LEU A 170 -19.83 -2.99 -13.26
C LEU A 170 -19.69 -1.60 -13.91
N VAL A 171 -20.73 -1.13 -14.59
CA VAL A 171 -20.76 0.21 -15.18
C VAL A 171 -20.71 1.29 -14.10
N VAL A 172 -21.47 1.14 -13.01
CA VAL A 172 -21.44 2.07 -11.87
C VAL A 172 -20.05 2.12 -11.22
N LEU A 173 -19.41 0.96 -11.03
CA LEU A 173 -18.06 0.89 -10.48
C LEU A 173 -17.05 1.53 -11.43
N GLY A 174 -17.12 1.22 -12.73
CA GLY A 174 -16.26 1.82 -13.76
C GLY A 174 -16.40 3.34 -13.81
N ALA A 175 -17.63 3.84 -13.76
CA ALA A 175 -17.91 5.28 -13.68
C ALA A 175 -17.30 5.91 -12.42
N ALA A 176 -17.40 5.25 -11.26
CA ALA A 176 -16.81 5.76 -10.03
C ALA A 176 -15.27 5.89 -10.14
N VAL A 177 -14.60 4.92 -10.78
CA VAL A 177 -13.14 4.96 -11.01
C VAL A 177 -12.75 6.11 -11.92
N LEU A 178 -13.47 6.32 -13.02
CA LEU A 178 -13.24 7.45 -13.93
C LEU A 178 -13.45 8.81 -13.23
N LEU A 179 -14.37 8.85 -12.26
CA LEU A 179 -14.65 10.03 -11.43
C LEU A 179 -13.72 10.15 -10.20
N GLY A 180 -12.61 9.41 -10.17
CA GLY A 180 -11.57 9.55 -9.16
C GLY A 180 -11.73 8.68 -7.92
N ALA A 181 -12.53 7.61 -7.97
CA ALA A 181 -12.54 6.62 -6.90
C ALA A 181 -11.14 6.01 -6.70
N PRO A 182 -10.76 5.71 -5.44
CA PRO A 182 -9.47 5.10 -5.15
C PRO A 182 -9.38 3.69 -5.73
N LEU A 183 -8.20 3.31 -6.18
CA LEU A 183 -7.93 2.05 -6.88
C LEU A 183 -8.31 0.83 -6.02
N PHE A 184 -8.09 0.89 -4.71
CA PHE A 184 -8.47 -0.22 -3.81
C PHE A 184 -9.99 -0.47 -3.83
N ALA A 185 -10.82 0.58 -3.96
CA ALA A 185 -12.26 0.44 -4.02
C ALA A 185 -12.71 -0.14 -5.37
N ALA A 186 -11.94 0.11 -6.45
CA ALA A 186 -12.15 -0.55 -7.73
C ALA A 186 -11.88 -2.06 -7.63
N LEU A 187 -10.69 -2.44 -7.13
CA LEU A 187 -10.28 -3.84 -7.01
C LEU A 187 -11.15 -4.60 -6.00
N GLY A 188 -11.41 -4.00 -4.84
CA GLY A 188 -12.30 -4.54 -3.82
C GLY A 188 -13.74 -4.63 -4.29
N GLY A 189 -14.21 -3.65 -5.07
CA GLY A 189 -15.55 -3.65 -5.66
C GLY A 189 -15.72 -4.77 -6.68
N LEU A 190 -14.73 -4.99 -7.54
CA LEU A 190 -14.70 -6.12 -8.46
C LEU A 190 -14.71 -7.45 -7.70
N ALA A 191 -13.88 -7.58 -6.65
CA ALA A 191 -13.87 -8.79 -5.82
C ALA A 191 -15.24 -9.06 -5.20
N VAL A 192 -15.88 -8.04 -4.61
CA VAL A 192 -17.24 -8.13 -4.07
C VAL A 192 -18.21 -8.60 -5.15
N LEU A 193 -18.25 -7.93 -6.31
CA LEU A 193 -19.20 -8.26 -7.38
C LEU A 193 -18.99 -9.68 -7.93
N PHE A 194 -17.75 -10.10 -8.19
CA PHE A 194 -17.46 -11.43 -8.73
C PHE A 194 -17.71 -12.55 -7.73
N PHE A 195 -17.33 -12.38 -6.46
CA PHE A 195 -17.61 -13.39 -5.43
C PHE A 195 -19.11 -13.56 -5.22
N ARG A 196 -19.82 -12.44 -5.21
CA ARG A 196 -21.28 -12.41 -5.20
C ARG A 196 -21.86 -13.14 -6.40
N TYR A 197 -21.38 -12.87 -7.61
CA TYR A 197 -21.86 -13.54 -8.83
C TYR A 197 -21.60 -15.05 -8.78
N ALA A 198 -20.43 -15.46 -8.28
CA ALA A 198 -20.05 -16.86 -8.11
C ALA A 198 -20.69 -17.53 -6.88
N GLN A 199 -21.56 -16.85 -6.14
CA GLN A 199 -22.21 -17.35 -4.92
C GLN A 199 -21.20 -17.78 -3.83
N VAL A 200 -20.02 -17.17 -3.82
CA VAL A 200 -18.99 -17.38 -2.80
C VAL A 200 -19.25 -16.43 -1.62
N PRO A 201 -19.13 -16.89 -0.36
CA PRO A 201 -19.27 -16.04 0.80
C PRO A 201 -18.33 -14.83 0.75
N LEU A 202 -18.85 -13.64 1.09
CA LEU A 202 -18.06 -12.40 1.14
C LEU A 202 -16.89 -12.49 2.12
N ALA A 203 -17.01 -13.31 3.18
CA ALA A 203 -15.94 -13.57 4.14
C ALA A 203 -14.70 -14.23 3.52
N SER A 204 -14.82 -14.86 2.35
CA SER A 204 -13.67 -15.42 1.62
C SER A 204 -12.72 -14.33 1.09
N ILE A 205 -13.23 -13.11 0.85
CA ILE A 205 -12.40 -11.97 0.41
C ILE A 205 -11.37 -11.57 1.48
N PRO A 206 -11.76 -11.26 2.74
CA PRO A 206 -10.78 -10.95 3.77
C PRO A 206 -9.90 -12.13 4.18
N VAL A 207 -10.36 -13.39 4.05
CA VAL A 207 -9.50 -14.58 4.24
C VAL A 207 -8.35 -14.58 3.23
N GLU A 208 -8.67 -14.40 1.96
CA GLU A 208 -7.65 -14.39 0.90
C GLU A 208 -6.73 -13.17 1.03
N MET A 209 -7.29 -12.02 1.38
CA MET A 209 -6.50 -10.81 1.66
C MET A 209 -5.56 -10.99 2.86
N TYR A 210 -6.03 -11.62 3.94
CA TYR A 210 -5.20 -11.96 5.09
C TYR A 210 -4.04 -12.86 4.68
N ARG A 211 -4.32 -13.96 3.96
CA ARG A 211 -3.33 -14.90 3.44
C ARG A 211 -2.25 -14.21 2.59
N LEU A 212 -2.66 -13.27 1.73
CA LEU A 212 -1.73 -12.49 0.90
C LEU A 212 -0.87 -11.57 1.77
N VAL A 213 -1.47 -10.78 2.66
CA VAL A 213 -0.79 -9.77 3.47
C VAL A 213 0.16 -10.36 4.51
N THR A 214 -0.18 -11.51 5.09
CA THR A 214 0.69 -12.24 6.02
C THR A 214 1.74 -13.09 5.31
N SER A 215 1.88 -12.99 3.98
CA SER A 215 2.99 -13.59 3.27
C SER A 215 4.33 -13.02 3.77
N PRO A 216 5.35 -13.85 4.04
CA PRO A 216 6.69 -13.39 4.39
C PRO A 216 7.24 -12.36 3.41
N THR A 217 6.87 -12.46 2.14
CA THR A 217 7.37 -11.58 1.09
C THR A 217 6.80 -10.17 1.20
N LEU A 218 5.51 -10.00 1.51
CA LEU A 218 4.92 -8.66 1.66
C LEU A 218 5.40 -7.96 2.94
N ALA A 219 5.77 -8.73 3.97
CA ALA A 219 6.35 -8.19 5.19
C ALA A 219 7.72 -7.51 4.98
N THR A 220 8.40 -7.80 3.87
CA THR A 220 9.65 -7.13 3.52
C THR A 220 9.44 -5.67 3.08
N ILE A 221 8.27 -5.30 2.52
CA ILE A 221 7.97 -3.94 2.06
C ILE A 221 8.14 -2.90 3.19
N PRO A 222 7.47 -3.03 4.35
CA PRO A 222 7.64 -2.07 5.44
C PRO A 222 9.06 -2.08 6.01
N LEU A 223 9.73 -3.24 6.05
CA LEU A 223 11.10 -3.36 6.56
C LEU A 223 12.12 -2.65 5.65
N PHE A 224 12.03 -2.83 4.33
CA PHE A 224 12.90 -2.13 3.37
C PHE A 224 12.61 -0.63 3.34
N THR A 225 11.34 -0.23 3.46
CA THR A 225 10.96 1.18 3.61
C THR A 225 11.58 1.77 4.87
N PHE A 226 11.52 1.06 6.00
CA PHE A 226 12.12 1.47 7.26
C PHE A 226 13.66 1.57 7.17
N ALA A 227 14.31 0.59 6.53
CA ALA A 227 15.75 0.63 6.28
C ALA A 227 16.13 1.86 5.43
N GLY A 228 15.33 2.18 4.40
CA GLY A 228 15.48 3.40 3.61
C GLY A 228 15.41 4.67 4.46
N TYR A 229 14.42 4.77 5.35
CA TYR A 229 14.32 5.88 6.29
C TYR A 229 15.55 6.01 7.20
N ILE A 230 16.07 4.90 7.73
CA ILE A 230 17.30 4.91 8.56
C ILE A 230 18.50 5.41 7.75
N LEU A 231 18.68 4.90 6.52
CA LEU A 231 19.78 5.31 5.64
C LEU A 231 19.70 6.82 5.31
N THR A 232 18.51 7.34 5.05
CA THR A 232 18.30 8.76 4.80
C THR A 232 18.56 9.60 6.06
N ALA A 233 18.02 9.21 7.21
CA ALA A 233 18.20 9.91 8.48
C ALA A 233 19.68 9.95 8.92
N GLY A 234 20.43 8.89 8.65
CA GLY A 234 21.86 8.80 8.93
C GLY A 234 22.77 9.61 7.99
N ASN A 235 22.22 10.46 7.10
CA ASN A 235 22.97 11.15 6.04
C ASN A 235 23.79 10.19 5.13
N SER A 236 23.45 8.90 5.06
CA SER A 236 24.16 7.94 4.20
C SER A 236 24.00 8.31 2.73
N SER A 237 22.83 8.86 2.36
CA SER A 237 22.56 9.46 1.05
C SER A 237 23.63 10.46 0.60
N LYS A 238 24.03 11.41 1.45
CA LYS A 238 25.07 12.42 1.13
C LYS A 238 26.45 11.79 0.98
N ARG A 239 26.77 10.81 1.83
CA ARG A 239 28.05 10.06 1.77
C ARG A 239 28.16 9.25 0.48
N LEU A 240 27.05 8.63 0.07
CA LEU A 240 26.98 7.86 -1.17
C LEU A 240 27.15 8.75 -2.41
N VAL A 241 26.49 9.91 -2.47
CA VAL A 241 26.71 10.89 -3.54
C VAL A 241 28.18 11.32 -3.61
N ARG A 242 28.82 11.57 -2.46
CA ARG A 242 30.24 11.93 -2.40
C ARG A 242 31.16 10.83 -2.94
N LEU A 243 30.88 9.58 -2.57
CA LEU A 243 31.63 8.41 -3.04
C LEU A 243 31.55 8.29 -4.56
N PHE A 244 30.34 8.24 -5.12
CA PHE A 244 30.17 8.10 -6.57
C PHE A 244 30.73 9.32 -7.32
N ARG A 245 30.59 10.53 -6.78
CA ARG A 245 31.23 11.72 -7.36
C ARG A 245 32.75 11.61 -7.36
N ALA A 246 33.37 11.01 -6.34
CA ALA A 246 34.81 10.77 -6.34
C ALA A 246 35.22 9.71 -7.39
N MET A 247 34.39 8.70 -7.63
CA MET A 247 34.67 7.62 -8.58
C MET A 247 34.53 8.03 -10.05
N VAL A 248 33.48 8.79 -10.38
CA VAL A 248 33.14 9.12 -11.78
C VAL A 248 33.15 10.62 -12.08
N GLY A 249 33.57 11.45 -11.12
CA GLY A 249 33.63 12.92 -11.24
C GLY A 249 34.57 13.45 -12.32
N TRP A 250 35.51 12.62 -12.77
CA TRP A 250 36.44 12.95 -13.84
C TRP A 250 35.80 12.93 -15.23
N MET A 251 34.60 12.36 -15.39
CA MET A 251 33.93 12.24 -16.69
C MET A 251 33.11 13.49 -17.02
N PRO A 252 33.07 13.93 -18.30
CA PRO A 252 32.15 14.97 -18.73
C PRO A 252 30.70 14.51 -18.51
N GLY A 253 29.90 15.35 -17.85
CA GLY A 253 28.53 14.99 -17.46
C GLY A 253 28.42 14.11 -16.22
N ALA A 254 29.48 14.02 -15.40
CA ALA A 254 29.53 13.17 -14.21
C ALA A 254 28.30 13.26 -13.30
N ILE A 255 27.69 14.44 -13.11
CA ILE A 255 26.53 14.58 -12.21
C ILE A 255 25.31 13.75 -12.65
N ALA A 256 25.10 13.58 -13.95
CA ALA A 256 24.04 12.74 -14.48
C ALA A 256 24.34 11.26 -14.21
N VAL A 257 25.60 10.84 -14.43
CA VAL A 257 26.05 9.47 -14.14
C VAL A 257 25.98 9.17 -12.64
N VAL A 258 26.43 10.09 -11.80
CA VAL A 258 26.32 9.99 -10.33
C VAL A 258 24.85 9.87 -9.93
N THR A 259 23.96 10.64 -10.54
CA THR A 259 22.51 10.54 -10.27
C THR A 259 22.00 9.13 -10.56
N VAL A 260 22.34 8.57 -11.73
CA VAL A 260 21.94 7.19 -12.09
C VAL A 260 22.50 6.18 -11.09
N LEU A 261 23.80 6.22 -10.81
CA LEU A 261 24.47 5.26 -9.94
C LEU A 261 23.95 5.31 -8.50
N VAL A 262 23.85 6.50 -7.92
CA VAL A 262 23.38 6.70 -6.54
C VAL A 262 21.91 6.28 -6.43
N CYS A 263 21.05 6.72 -7.35
CA CYS A 263 19.64 6.35 -7.33
C CYS A 263 19.44 4.84 -7.53
N THR A 264 20.18 4.22 -8.44
CA THR A 264 20.13 2.77 -8.69
C THR A 264 20.54 2.03 -7.42
N PHE A 265 21.73 2.30 -6.89
CA PHE A 265 22.26 1.65 -5.69
C PHE A 265 21.37 1.86 -4.47
N PHE A 266 20.88 3.07 -4.24
CA PHE A 266 19.99 3.37 -3.11
C PHE A 266 18.63 2.69 -3.26
N THR A 267 18.08 2.61 -4.49
CA THR A 267 16.82 1.91 -4.73
C THR A 267 16.96 0.41 -4.51
N THR A 268 18.12 -0.17 -4.82
CA THR A 268 18.40 -1.58 -4.57
C THR A 268 18.25 -1.96 -3.09
N PHE A 269 18.66 -1.09 -2.16
CA PHE A 269 18.49 -1.30 -0.72
C PHE A 269 17.11 -0.93 -0.18
N THR A 270 16.47 0.08 -0.77
CA THR A 270 15.16 0.56 -0.28
C THR A 270 13.98 -0.15 -0.92
N GLY A 271 14.19 -0.85 -2.03
CA GLY A 271 13.18 -1.64 -2.75
C GLY A 271 12.06 -0.81 -3.39
N ALA A 272 12.14 0.53 -3.36
CA ALA A 272 11.06 1.41 -3.80
C ALA A 272 11.60 2.71 -4.44
N SER A 273 11.40 2.86 -5.75
CA SER A 273 11.84 4.05 -6.52
C SER A 273 11.31 5.37 -5.94
N GLY A 274 10.07 5.38 -5.40
CA GLY A 274 9.49 6.57 -4.79
C GLY A 274 10.23 7.02 -3.51
N VAL A 275 10.67 6.07 -2.69
CA VAL A 275 11.44 6.35 -1.46
C VAL A 275 12.79 6.97 -1.83
N THR A 276 13.44 6.45 -2.87
CA THR A 276 14.69 7.00 -3.41
C THR A 276 14.53 8.45 -3.85
N ILE A 277 13.45 8.79 -4.56
CA ILE A 277 13.19 10.16 -5.02
C ILE A 277 12.99 11.10 -3.83
N VAL A 278 12.23 10.68 -2.81
CA VAL A 278 12.02 11.49 -1.60
C VAL A 278 13.34 11.68 -0.82
N ALA A 279 14.17 10.64 -0.77
CA ALA A 279 15.44 10.67 -0.03
C ALA A 279 16.55 11.47 -0.72
N LEU A 280 16.67 11.33 -2.04
CA LEU A 280 17.79 11.87 -2.82
C LEU A 280 17.43 13.08 -3.68
N GLY A 281 16.15 13.22 -4.06
CA GLY A 281 15.69 14.25 -4.99
C GLY A 281 16.03 15.66 -4.52
N GLY A 282 15.88 15.94 -3.22
CA GLY A 282 16.21 17.25 -2.64
C GLY A 282 17.69 17.63 -2.71
N ILE A 283 18.59 16.69 -3.01
CA ILE A 283 20.04 16.94 -3.16
C ILE A 283 20.45 16.86 -4.63
N LEU A 284 19.94 15.86 -5.36
CA LEU A 284 20.33 15.60 -6.74
C LEU A 284 19.67 16.55 -7.74
N LEU A 285 18.40 16.93 -7.55
CA LEU A 285 17.71 17.83 -8.46
C LEU A 285 18.35 19.24 -8.47
N PRO A 286 18.62 19.89 -7.32
CA PRO A 286 19.33 21.17 -7.32
C PRO A 286 20.74 21.06 -7.91
N ALA A 287 21.44 19.95 -7.69
CA ALA A 287 22.78 19.74 -8.24
C ALA A 287 22.78 19.62 -9.78
N LEU A 288 21.79 18.94 -10.35
CA LEU A 288 21.61 18.85 -11.81
C LEU A 288 21.30 20.23 -12.42
N ILE A 289 20.42 21.01 -11.77
CA ILE A 289 20.06 22.35 -12.23
C ILE A 289 21.26 23.30 -12.15
N ALA A 290 22.07 23.22 -11.10
CA ALA A 290 23.28 24.03 -10.94
C ALA A 290 24.31 23.78 -12.06
N GLU A 291 24.39 22.54 -12.55
CA GLU A 291 25.22 22.11 -13.70
C GLU A 291 24.54 22.41 -15.06
N ARG A 292 23.45 23.20 -15.07
CA ARG A 292 22.71 23.65 -16.26
C ARG A 292 22.01 22.55 -17.05
N TYR A 293 21.65 21.44 -16.41
CA TYR A 293 20.74 20.46 -17.03
C TYR A 293 19.31 21.02 -17.11
N PRO A 294 18.58 20.78 -18.21
CA PRO A 294 17.21 21.26 -18.34
C PRO A 294 16.29 20.51 -17.36
N GLU A 295 15.39 21.26 -16.72
CA GLU A 295 14.53 20.76 -15.64
C GLU A 295 13.74 19.49 -16.03
N ARG A 296 13.17 19.46 -17.24
CA ARG A 296 12.45 18.28 -17.77
C ARG A 296 13.35 17.05 -17.87
N PHE A 297 14.60 17.23 -18.29
CA PHE A 297 15.57 16.14 -18.35
C PHE A 297 15.96 15.70 -16.94
N SER A 298 16.19 16.62 -16.01
CA SER A 298 16.53 16.28 -14.63
C SER A 298 15.42 15.49 -13.93
N PHE A 299 14.16 15.86 -14.11
CA PHE A 299 13.02 15.07 -13.62
C PHE A 299 12.94 13.70 -14.27
N GLY A 300 13.05 13.63 -15.60
CA GLY A 300 13.05 12.35 -16.33
C GLY A 300 14.18 11.43 -15.87
N LEU A 301 15.40 11.96 -15.74
CA LEU A 301 16.56 11.21 -15.27
C LEU A 301 16.37 10.71 -13.85
N LEU A 302 15.94 11.56 -12.92
CA LEU A 302 15.78 11.19 -11.51
C LEU A 302 14.70 10.11 -11.33
N THR A 303 13.58 10.24 -12.03
CA THR A 303 12.47 9.28 -11.99
C THR A 303 12.82 7.95 -12.66
N ALA A 304 13.51 7.98 -13.81
CA ALA A 304 13.96 6.76 -14.50
C ALA A 304 15.06 6.02 -13.72
N SER A 305 16.01 6.75 -13.14
CA SER A 305 17.16 6.16 -12.42
C SER A 305 16.74 5.36 -11.19
N GLY A 306 15.69 5.78 -10.49
CA GLY A 306 15.14 4.99 -9.38
C GLY A 306 14.59 3.64 -9.85
N SER A 307 13.98 3.60 -11.02
CA SER A 307 13.40 2.35 -11.57
C SER A 307 14.48 1.31 -11.91
N LEU A 308 15.67 1.74 -12.36
CA LEU A 308 16.78 0.83 -12.65
C LEU A 308 17.24 0.03 -11.42
N GLY A 309 17.23 0.63 -10.23
CA GLY A 309 17.66 -0.06 -9.01
C GLY A 309 16.73 -1.20 -8.58
N LEU A 310 15.50 -1.24 -9.11
CA LEU A 310 14.55 -2.34 -8.93
C LEU A 310 14.92 -3.59 -9.74
N LEU A 311 15.99 -3.56 -10.53
CA LEU A 311 16.48 -4.70 -11.30
C LEU A 311 17.67 -5.42 -10.63
N PHE A 312 18.26 -4.83 -9.58
CA PHE A 312 19.44 -5.39 -8.92
C PHE A 312 19.07 -6.03 -7.56
N PRO A 313 19.60 -7.22 -7.23
CA PRO A 313 19.50 -7.77 -5.87
C PRO A 313 20.16 -6.84 -4.83
N PRO A 314 19.63 -6.72 -3.59
CA PRO A 314 18.52 -7.45 -2.96
C PRO A 314 17.13 -6.78 -3.07
N CYS A 315 16.80 -6.11 -4.19
CA CYS A 315 15.52 -5.39 -4.27
C CYS A 315 14.28 -6.32 -4.29
N LEU A 316 13.15 -5.79 -3.81
CA LEU A 316 11.89 -6.53 -3.67
C LEU A 316 11.37 -7.18 -4.98
N PRO A 317 11.33 -6.50 -6.14
CA PRO A 317 10.82 -7.12 -7.37
C PRO A 317 11.62 -8.35 -7.81
N VAL A 318 12.94 -8.32 -7.63
CA VAL A 318 13.82 -9.46 -7.94
C VAL A 318 13.60 -10.60 -6.96
N ILE A 319 13.42 -10.31 -5.67
CA ILE A 319 13.05 -11.33 -4.67
C ILE A 319 11.70 -11.97 -5.00
N LEU A 320 10.70 -11.16 -5.36
CA LEU A 320 9.38 -11.65 -5.78
C LEU A 320 9.49 -12.56 -7.01
N TYR A 321 10.29 -12.15 -8.00
CA TYR A 321 10.57 -12.97 -9.17
C TYR A 321 11.21 -14.31 -8.78
N ALA A 322 12.16 -14.31 -7.84
CA ALA A 322 12.80 -15.53 -7.33
C ALA A 322 11.78 -16.50 -6.72
N VAL A 323 10.93 -15.97 -5.84
CA VAL A 323 9.93 -16.75 -5.09
C VAL A 323 8.88 -17.33 -6.03
N VAL A 324 8.40 -16.54 -7.00
CA VAL A 324 7.40 -17.01 -7.97
C VAL A 324 8.02 -17.99 -8.98
N GLY A 325 9.27 -17.75 -9.40
CA GLY A 325 10.01 -18.61 -10.32
C GLY A 325 10.62 -19.86 -9.68
N GLY A 326 10.55 -20.02 -8.36
CA GLY A 326 11.19 -21.12 -7.64
C GLY A 326 12.73 -21.09 -7.69
N ILE A 327 13.33 -19.94 -7.97
CA ILE A 327 14.78 -19.74 -8.05
C ILE A 327 15.30 -19.47 -6.63
N PRO A 328 16.28 -20.23 -6.13
CA PRO A 328 16.88 -19.96 -4.83
C PRO A 328 17.50 -18.56 -4.79
N VAL A 329 17.18 -17.77 -3.75
CA VAL A 329 17.62 -16.37 -3.62
C VAL A 329 19.15 -16.26 -3.50
N ASP A 330 19.80 -17.30 -2.98
CA ASP A 330 21.26 -17.46 -2.91
C ASP A 330 21.93 -17.69 -4.27
N LYS A 331 21.15 -18.00 -5.31
CA LYS A 331 21.63 -18.22 -6.69
C LYS A 331 21.30 -17.07 -7.64
N MET A 332 20.80 -15.94 -7.13
CA MET A 332 20.64 -14.69 -7.86
C MET A 332 21.86 -13.79 -7.70
#